data_AF-A0A1F2UC60-F1
#
_entry.id   AF-A0A1F2UC60-F1
#
_cell.length_a   1.000
_cell.length_b   1.000
_cell.length_c   1.000
_cell.angle_alpha   90.00
_cell.angle_beta   90.00
_cell.angle_gamma   90.00
#
_symmetry.space_group_name_H-M   'P 1'
#
loop_
_entity.id
_entity.type
_entity.pdbx_description
1 polymer ?
#
loop_
_entity_poly.entity_id
_entity_poly.type
_entity_poly.pdbx_seq_one_letter_code
_entity_poly.pdbx_strand_id
1 'polypeptide(L)' 'MFSVDKGDGDEAFSGTLLVRGKAALDLTRTGPSSAMGRLAAMLEDIQAAPTPLERRVDVLGRQIARWVALVTVDD' A
#
# COMPACT_ATOMS: atom_id res chain seq x y z
N MET A 1 -2.11 -7.13 22.17
CA MET A 1 -0.78 -6.95 21.53
C MET A 1 0.25 -7.36 22.56
N PHE A 2 0.97 -8.45 22.33
CA PHE A 2 1.94 -8.97 23.30
C PHE A 2 3.33 -8.45 22.94
N SER A 3 4.10 -8.01 23.93
CA SER A 3 5.51 -7.70 23.76
C SER A 3 6.32 -8.98 23.53
N VAL A 4 7.44 -8.85 22.84
CA VAL A 4 8.41 -9.94 22.63
C VAL A 4 9.68 -9.58 23.40
N ASP A 5 10.18 -10.50 24.20
CA ASP A 5 11.45 -10.33 24.91
C ASP A 5 12.62 -10.30 23.93
N LYS A 6 13.60 -9.44 24.21
CA LYS A 6 14.79 -9.23 23.37
C LYS A 6 16.05 -9.17 24.22
N GLY A 7 17.08 -9.89 23.80
CA GLY A 7 18.41 -9.88 24.39
C GLY A 7 19.49 -9.43 23.40
N ASP A 8 20.75 -9.55 23.83
CA ASP A 8 21.90 -9.20 23.01
C ASP A 8 21.95 -10.04 21.72
N GLY A 9 22.15 -9.37 20.59
CA GLY A 9 22.20 -10.01 19.27
C GLY A 9 20.83 -10.17 18.58
N ASP A 10 19.72 -9.94 19.29
CA ASP A 10 18.40 -9.97 18.65
C ASP A 10 18.15 -8.71 17.81
N GLU A 11 17.56 -8.89 16.63
CA GLU A 11 17.20 -7.75 15.79
C GLU A 11 16.00 -6.96 16.35
N ALA A 12 16.08 -5.64 16.21
CA ALA A 12 14.97 -4.71 16.35
C ALA A 12 14.72 -4.01 15.01
N PHE A 13 13.47 -3.62 14.75
CA PHE A 13 13.07 -2.98 13.50
C PHE A 13 12.54 -1.57 13.77
N SER A 14 12.68 -0.69 12.79
CA SER A 14 12.06 0.64 12.87
C SER A 14 10.55 0.53 13.08
N GLY A 15 10.00 1.38 13.95
CA GLY A 15 8.58 1.36 14.32
C GLY A 15 8.21 0.44 15.49
N THR A 16 9.15 -0.37 16.02
CA THR A 16 8.88 -1.13 17.27
C THR A 16 9.02 -0.23 18.50
N LEU A 17 8.11 -0.38 19.46
CA LEU A 17 8.12 0.35 20.72
C LEU A 17 8.80 -0.46 21.84
N LEU A 18 9.74 0.15 22.55
CA LEU A 18 10.29 -0.41 23.78
C LEU A 18 9.26 -0.30 24.91
N VAL A 19 8.76 -1.45 25.38
CA VAL A 19 7.70 -1.48 26.39
C VAL A 19 8.26 -1.37 27.82
N ARG A 20 9.45 -1.91 28.07
CA ARG A 20 10.09 -1.88 29.40
C ARG A 20 11.62 -1.87 29.28
N GLY A 21 12.28 -1.16 30.19
CA GLY A 21 13.74 -1.14 30.30
C GLY A 21 14.40 -0.05 29.47
N LYS A 22 15.67 -0.27 29.12
CA LYS A 22 16.49 0.57 28.25
C LYS A 22 17.34 -0.35 27.39
N ALA A 23 17.61 0.05 26.15
CA ALA A 23 18.46 -0.70 25.23
C ALA A 23 19.35 0.26 24.44
N ALA A 24 20.57 -0.17 24.16
CA ALA A 24 21.39 0.37 23.08
C ALA A 24 21.31 -0.61 21.91
N LEU A 25 21.29 -0.10 20.68
CA LEU A 25 21.14 -0.91 19.47
C LEU A 25 22.20 -0.50 18.47
N ASP A 26 22.85 -1.49 17.87
CA ASP A 26 23.72 -1.28 16.71
C ASP A 26 22.85 -1.10 15.47
N LEU A 27 23.06 0.02 14.77
CA LEU A 27 22.33 0.31 13.54
C LEU A 27 22.89 -0.51 12.39
N THR A 28 22.24 -1.62 12.08
CA THR A 28 22.65 -2.52 11.00
C THR A 28 22.15 -2.08 9.61
N ARG A 29 20.98 -1.44 9.53
CA ARG A 29 20.34 -1.03 8.26
C ARG A 29 19.50 0.24 8.43
N THR A 30 19.49 1.10 7.42
CA THR A 30 18.76 2.38 7.39
C THR A 30 18.18 2.67 6.01
N GLY A 31 17.27 3.64 5.91
CA GLY A 31 16.69 4.05 4.62
C GLY A 31 16.02 2.89 3.87
N PRO A 32 16.18 2.80 2.53
CA PRO A 32 15.59 1.73 1.71
C PRO A 32 16.03 0.31 2.10
N SER A 33 17.20 0.15 2.73
CA SER A 33 17.67 -1.17 3.16
C SER A 33 17.07 -1.63 4.49
N SER A 34 16.36 -0.75 5.22
CA SER A 34 15.65 -1.13 6.45
C SER A 34 14.41 -1.99 6.15
N ALA A 35 13.89 -2.72 7.16
CA ALA A 35 12.66 -3.49 6.98
C ALA A 35 11.48 -2.58 6.58
N MET A 36 11.34 -1.42 7.22
CA MET A 36 10.30 -0.43 6.89
C MET A 36 10.49 0.14 5.48
N GLY A 37 11.73 0.44 5.07
CA GLY A 37 12.04 0.93 3.73
C GLY A 37 11.68 -0.10 2.64
N ARG A 38 11.97 -1.39 2.89
CA ARG A 38 11.56 -2.46 1.97
C ARG A 38 10.04 -2.61 1.90
N LEU A 39 9.32 -2.49 3.02
CA LEU A 39 7.86 -2.49 3.03
C LEU A 39 7.29 -1.30 2.23
N ALA A 40 7.86 -0.11 2.37
CA ALA A 40 7.45 1.05 1.60
C ALA A 40 7.64 0.82 0.09
N ALA A 41 8.80 0.28 -0.32
CA ALA A 41 9.05 -0.06 -1.73
C ALA A 41 8.08 -1.13 -2.26
N MET A 42 7.75 -2.14 -1.44
CA MET A 42 6.75 -3.16 -1.80
C MET A 42 5.35 -2.56 -1.99
N LEU A 43 4.97 -1.56 -1.19
CA LEU A 43 3.70 -0.86 -1.33
C LEU A 43 3.65 0.03 -2.57
N GLU A 44 4.77 0.67 -2.92
CA GLU A 44 4.89 1.51 -4.12
C GLU A 44 4.75 0.71 -5.42
N ASP A 45 5.18 -0.55 -5.42
CA ASP A 45 5.05 -1.45 -6.58
C ASP A 45 3.59 -1.87 -6.87
N ILE A 46 2.65 -1.64 -5.93
CA ILE A 46 1.24 -1.97 -6.12
C ILE A 46 0.61 -1.01 -7.13
N GLN A 47 0.49 -1.47 -8.38
CA GLN A 47 -0.20 -0.73 -9.43
C GLN A 47 -1.71 -0.72 -9.20
N ALA A 48 -2.31 0.47 -9.15
CA ALA A 48 -3.76 0.62 -9.11
C ALA A 48 -4.35 0.24 -10.47
N ALA A 49 -5.05 -0.89 -10.52
CA ALA A 49 -5.86 -1.29 -11.67
C ALA A 49 -7.33 -0.91 -11.44
N PRO A 50 -8.08 -0.54 -12.49
CA PRO A 50 -9.49 -0.20 -12.35
C PRO A 50 -10.27 -1.37 -11.75
N THR A 51 -11.16 -1.05 -10.81
CA THR A 51 -11.95 -2.07 -10.10
C THR A 51 -12.93 -2.77 -11.07
N PRO A 52 -13.39 -3.99 -10.77
CA PRO A 52 -14.41 -4.65 -11.57
C PRO A 52 -15.68 -3.81 -11.75
N LEU A 53 -16.02 -2.97 -10.77
CA LEU A 53 -17.18 -2.08 -10.84
C LEU A 53 -16.91 -0.88 -11.76
N GLU A 54 -15.76 -0.21 -11.63
CA GLU A 54 -15.35 0.90 -12.51
C GLU A 54 -15.39 0.48 -13.98
N ARG A 55 -14.84 -0.69 -14.31
CA ARG A 55 -14.89 -1.21 -15.69
C ARG A 55 -16.31 -1.38 -16.21
N ARG A 56 -17.25 -1.80 -15.35
CA ARG A 56 -18.67 -1.98 -15.72
C ARG A 56 -19.36 -0.63 -15.90
N VAL A 57 -19.09 0.33 -15.02
CA VAL A 57 -19.62 1.69 -15.11
C VAL A 57 -19.12 2.38 -16.38
N ASP A 58 -17.84 2.22 -16.72
CA ASP A 58 -17.25 2.71 -17.96
C ASP A 58 -17.93 2.15 -19.22
N VAL A 59 -18.23 0.85 -19.22
CA VAL A 59 -18.95 0.21 -20.33
C VAL A 59 -20.36 0.76 -20.42
N LEU A 60 -21.07 0.87 -19.30
CA LEU A 60 -22.43 1.40 -19.24
C LEU A 60 -22.46 2.87 -19.71
N GLY A 61 -21.55 3.70 -19.23
CA GLY A 61 -21.44 5.10 -19.63
C GLY A 61 -21.21 5.26 -21.13
N ARG A 62 -20.34 4.43 -21.72
CA ARG A 62 -20.13 4.40 -23.19
C ARG A 62 -21.38 3.96 -23.95
N GLN A 63 -22.16 3.02 -23.42
CA GLN A 63 -23.41 2.59 -24.05
C GLN A 63 -24.44 3.73 -24.05
N ILE A 64 -24.65 4.37 -22.90
CA ILE A 64 -25.58 5.49 -22.75
C ILE A 64 -25.18 6.65 -23.68
N ALA A 65 -23.89 7.03 -23.69
CA ALA A 65 -23.40 8.10 -24.55
C ALA A 65 -23.65 7.84 -26.04
N ARG A 66 -23.48 6.58 -26.50
CA ARG A 66 -23.79 6.20 -27.88
C ARG A 66 -25.28 6.34 -28.20
N TRP A 67 -26.15 5.89 -27.29
CA TRP A 67 -27.59 6.01 -27.49
C TRP A 67 -28.04 7.47 -27.55
N VAL A 68 -27.54 8.30 -26.65
CA VAL A 68 -27.83 9.75 -26.66
C VAL A 68 -27.34 10.38 -27.95
N ALA A 69 -26.10 10.11 -28.37
CA ALA A 69 -25.56 10.64 -29.61
C ALA A 69 -26.37 10.21 -30.84
N LEU A 70 -26.86 8.97 -30.86
CA LEU A 70 -27.69 8.46 -31.95
C LEU A 70 -29.06 9.17 -31.99
N VAL A 71 -29.71 9.36 -30.84
CA VAL A 71 -30.99 10.09 -30.77
C VAL A 71 -30.84 11.55 -31.18
N THR A 72 -29.76 12.23 -30.79
CA THR A 72 -29.53 13.64 -31.15
C THR A 72 -29.15 13.85 -32.61
N VAL A 73 -28.61 12.84 -33.30
CA VAL A 73 -28.25 12.94 -34.73
C VAL A 73 -29.46 12.67 -35.65
N ASP A 74 -30.51 12.04 -35.13
CA ASP A 74 -31.72 11.66 -35.89
C ASP A 74 -32.83 12.75 -35.84
N ASP A 75 -32.60 13.86 -35.13
CA ASP A 75 -33.46 15.06 -35.01
C ASP A 75 -32.77 16.27 -35.66
#